data_AF-A0A5M4FFB0-F1
#
_entry.id   AF-A0A5M4FFB0-F1
#
_cell.length_a   1.000
_cell.length_b   1.000
_cell.length_c   1.000
_cell.angle_alpha   90.00
_cell.angle_beta   90.00
_cell.angle_gamma   90.00
#
_symmetry.space_group_name_H-M   'P 1'
#
loop_
_entity.id
_entity.type
_entity.pdbx_description
1 polymer ?
#
loop_
_entity_poly.entity_id
_entity_poly.type
_entity_poly.pdbx_seq_one_letter_code
_entity_poly.pdbx_strand_id
1 'polypeptide(L)'
;MTTFMLRLSAVRNASDLWDDQAEQLRGGHKRLTDANGSIDELGDRVGPKAGAYLATWLSEVTTLATAAQNRADGLDEFTVSTVQLDEQGAADLRASLPWANQDAVAKRLGDINPFPTDDPGPAPPTYPDVP
;
A
#
# COMPACT_ATOMS: atom_id res chain seq x y z
N MET A 1 21.12 -14.61 0.57
CA MET A 1 19.66 -14.39 0.57
C MET A 1 19.30 -12.94 0.90
N THR A 2 20.16 -11.96 0.62
CA THR A 2 19.95 -10.53 0.91
C THR A 2 19.37 -9.76 -0.27
N THR A 3 19.68 -10.19 -1.51
CA THR A 3 19.27 -9.51 -2.74
C THR A 3 17.75 -9.56 -2.99
N PHE A 4 17.06 -10.60 -2.53
CA PHE A 4 15.62 -10.75 -2.72
C PHE A 4 14.82 -9.85 -1.75
N MET A 5 15.20 -9.84 -0.47
CA MET A 5 14.60 -8.96 0.55
C MET A 5 14.76 -7.48 0.20
N LEU A 6 15.96 -7.08 -0.26
CA LEU A 6 16.23 -5.71 -0.73
C LEU A 6 15.36 -5.30 -1.94
N ARG A 7 14.95 -6.26 -2.77
CA ARG A 7 14.05 -5.99 -3.91
C ARG A 7 12.61 -5.88 -3.47
N LEU A 8 12.17 -6.70 -2.51
CA LEU A 8 10.80 -6.63 -1.98
C LEU A 8 10.56 -5.30 -1.22
N SER A 9 11.54 -4.84 -0.45
CA SER A 9 11.48 -3.51 0.18
C SER A 9 11.43 -2.38 -0.84
N ALA A 10 12.15 -2.50 -1.96
CA ALA A 10 12.10 -1.50 -3.02
C ALA A 10 10.72 -1.48 -3.73
N VAL A 11 10.07 -2.64 -3.88
CA VAL A 11 8.72 -2.74 -4.43
C VAL A 11 7.69 -2.11 -3.49
N ARG A 12 7.78 -2.36 -2.18
CA ARG A 12 6.91 -1.71 -1.19
C ARG A 12 7.07 -0.19 -1.21
N ASN A 13 8.30 0.31 -1.17
CA ASN A 13 8.55 1.75 -1.28
C ASN A 13 7.99 2.34 -2.59
N ALA A 14 8.04 1.59 -3.69
CA ALA A 14 7.44 2.02 -4.94
C ALA A 14 5.91 2.03 -4.89
N SER A 15 5.28 1.06 -4.20
CA SER A 15 3.84 1.06 -3.94
C SER A 15 3.42 2.29 -3.12
N ASP A 16 4.09 2.54 -1.99
CA ASP A 16 3.84 3.71 -1.14
C ASP A 16 3.96 5.03 -1.92
N LEU A 17 4.98 5.13 -2.78
CA LEU A 17 5.16 6.31 -3.64
C LEU A 17 4.00 6.51 -4.62
N TRP A 18 3.48 5.43 -5.20
CA TRP A 18 2.32 5.51 -6.11
C TRP A 18 1.04 5.87 -5.36
N ASP A 19 0.87 5.37 -4.13
CA ASP A 19 -0.27 5.70 -3.27
C ASP A 19 -0.25 7.19 -2.86
N ASP A 20 0.92 7.69 -2.42
CA ASP A 20 1.13 9.11 -2.13
C ASP A 20 0.83 10.00 -3.35
N GLN A 21 1.23 9.57 -4.55
CA GLN A 21 0.92 10.29 -5.79
C GLN A 21 -0.58 10.27 -6.09
N ALA A 22 -1.27 9.15 -5.88
CA ALA A 22 -2.72 9.07 -6.03
C ALA A 22 -3.41 10.05 -5.08
N GLU A 23 -2.96 10.16 -3.83
CA GLU A 23 -3.52 11.07 -2.84
C GLU A 23 -3.26 12.55 -3.18
N GLN A 24 -2.05 12.88 -3.64
CA GLN A 24 -1.75 14.24 -4.12
C GLN A 24 -2.66 14.64 -5.29
N LEU A 25 -2.94 13.72 -6.20
CA LEU A 25 -3.86 13.93 -7.33
C LEU A 25 -5.30 14.08 -6.86
N ARG A 26 -5.78 13.30 -5.88
CA ARG A 26 -7.11 13.49 -5.26
C ARG A 26 -7.23 14.86 -4.59
N GLY A 27 -6.17 15.31 -3.90
CA GLY A 27 -6.09 16.66 -3.37
C GLY A 27 -6.17 17.74 -4.48
N GLY A 28 -5.52 17.50 -5.61
CA GLY A 28 -5.65 18.33 -6.82
C GLY A 28 -7.07 18.38 -7.37
N HIS A 29 -7.72 17.22 -7.48
CA HIS A 29 -9.11 17.11 -7.91
C HIS A 29 -10.05 17.92 -7.02
N LYS A 30 -9.88 17.83 -5.69
CA LYS A 30 -10.66 18.63 -4.73
C LYS A 30 -10.50 20.12 -4.98
N ARG A 31 -9.25 20.61 -5.11
CA ARG A 31 -8.98 22.03 -5.40
C ARG A 31 -9.60 22.51 -6.72
N LEU A 32 -9.56 21.66 -7.76
CA LEU A 32 -10.21 21.95 -9.05
C LEU A 32 -11.74 21.99 -8.92
N THR A 33 -12.32 21.10 -8.11
CA THR A 33 -13.76 21.06 -7.84
C THR A 33 -14.19 22.34 -7.12
N ASP A 34 -13.43 22.77 -6.11
CA ASP A 34 -13.68 24.02 -5.38
C ASP A 34 -13.60 25.22 -6.33
N ALA A 35 -12.59 25.27 -7.22
CA ALA A 35 -12.46 26.32 -8.24
C ALA A 35 -13.63 26.31 -9.24
N ASN A 36 -14.12 25.13 -9.63
CA ASN A 36 -15.28 24.98 -10.50
C ASN A 36 -16.55 25.57 -9.86
N GLY A 37 -16.68 25.52 -8.53
CA GLY A 37 -17.78 26.16 -7.80
C GLY A 37 -17.79 27.70 -7.87
N SER A 38 -16.66 28.33 -8.25
CA SER A 38 -16.52 29.79 -8.35
C SER A 38 -16.53 30.30 -9.80
N ILE A 39 -16.82 29.44 -10.78
CA ILE A 39 -16.79 29.79 -12.22
C ILE A 39 -17.77 30.91 -12.58
N ASP A 40 -18.93 30.93 -11.93
CA ASP A 40 -20.00 31.86 -12.26
C ASP A 40 -19.60 33.32 -12.01
N GLU A 41 -18.57 33.55 -11.17
CA GLU A 41 -17.99 34.86 -10.90
C GLU A 41 -17.16 35.42 -12.08
N LEU A 42 -16.79 34.58 -13.06
CA LEU A 42 -15.98 34.97 -14.22
C LEU A 42 -16.81 35.65 -15.33
N GLY A 43 -18.14 35.65 -15.20
CA GLY A 43 -19.08 36.23 -16.16
C GLY A 43 -19.24 35.43 -17.46
N ASP A 44 -20.30 35.77 -18.22
CA ASP A 44 -20.82 34.95 -19.33
C ASP A 44 -19.83 34.67 -20.47
N ARG A 45 -18.82 35.53 -20.66
CA ARG A 45 -17.83 35.37 -21.72
C ARG A 45 -16.71 34.39 -21.35
N VAL A 46 -16.31 34.35 -20.08
CA VAL A 46 -15.14 33.59 -19.61
C VAL A 46 -15.57 32.30 -18.91
N GLY A 47 -16.65 32.34 -18.13
CA GLY A 47 -17.18 31.21 -17.38
C GLY A 47 -17.32 29.93 -18.20
N PRO A 48 -17.96 29.93 -19.38
CA PRO A 48 -18.12 28.71 -20.19
C PRO A 48 -16.79 28.11 -20.66
N LYS A 49 -15.80 28.96 -20.98
CA LYS A 49 -14.46 28.49 -21.42
C LYS A 49 -13.66 27.94 -20.24
N ALA A 50 -13.72 28.61 -19.09
CA ALA A 50 -13.11 28.15 -17.86
C ALA A 50 -13.72 26.80 -17.41
N GLY A 51 -15.04 26.65 -17.53
CA GLY A 51 -15.75 25.39 -17.22
C GLY A 51 -15.36 24.24 -18.12
N ALA A 52 -15.28 24.45 -19.43
CA ALA A 52 -14.80 23.42 -20.35
C ALA A 52 -13.37 22.98 -20.01
N TYR A 53 -12.49 23.94 -19.72
CA TYR A 53 -11.11 23.66 -19.32
C TYR A 53 -11.03 22.90 -17.99
N LEU A 54 -11.75 23.34 -16.96
CA LEU A 54 -11.79 22.69 -15.65
C LEU A 54 -12.37 21.28 -15.72
N ALA A 55 -13.41 21.06 -16.54
CA ALA A 55 -13.97 19.73 -16.77
C ALA A 55 -12.95 18.76 -17.38
N THR A 56 -12.15 19.21 -18.36
CA THR A 56 -11.06 18.40 -18.92
C THR A 56 -10.04 18.03 -17.84
N TRP A 57 -9.59 19.00 -17.04
CA TRP A 57 -8.62 18.73 -15.98
C TRP A 57 -9.13 17.84 -14.87
N LEU A 58 -10.40 17.98 -14.46
CA LEU A 58 -11.02 17.08 -13.49
C LEU A 58 -11.01 15.64 -13.98
N SER A 59 -11.35 15.41 -15.26
CA SER A 59 -11.31 14.08 -15.88
C SER A 59 -9.88 13.51 -15.94
N GLU A 60 -8.90 14.32 -16.36
CA GLU A 60 -7.50 13.90 -16.45
C GLU A 60 -6.93 13.55 -15.07
N VAL A 61 -7.13 14.42 -14.07
CA VAL A 61 -6.64 14.18 -12.70
C VAL A 61 -7.29 12.93 -12.10
N THR A 62 -8.58 12.70 -12.34
CA THR A 62 -9.27 11.48 -11.90
C THR A 62 -8.65 10.23 -12.53
N THR A 63 -8.38 10.28 -13.85
CA THR A 63 -7.77 9.18 -14.59
C THR A 63 -6.37 8.88 -14.07
N LEU A 64 -5.56 9.92 -13.84
CA LEU A 64 -4.21 9.79 -13.30
C LEU A 64 -4.21 9.26 -11.87
N ALA A 65 -5.12 9.74 -11.01
CA ALA A 65 -5.24 9.26 -9.63
C ALA A 65 -5.61 7.77 -9.59
N THR A 66 -6.56 7.37 -10.43
CA THR A 66 -6.96 5.97 -10.57
C THR A 66 -5.81 5.10 -11.09
N ALA A 67 -5.08 5.58 -12.09
CA ALA A 67 -3.93 4.85 -12.63
C ALA A 67 -2.78 4.73 -11.62
N ALA A 68 -2.55 5.75 -10.78
CA ALA A 68 -1.58 5.71 -9.70
C ALA A 68 -1.99 4.69 -8.63
N GLN A 69 -3.25 4.72 -8.18
CA GLN A 69 -3.77 3.75 -7.20
C GLN A 69 -3.63 2.31 -7.72
N ASN A 70 -4.07 2.05 -8.95
CA ASN A 70 -3.99 0.70 -9.53
C ASN A 70 -2.54 0.18 -9.60
N ARG A 71 -1.54 1.06 -9.73
CA ARG A 71 -0.13 0.68 -9.68
C ARG A 71 0.31 0.36 -8.25
N ALA A 72 -0.11 1.16 -7.27
CA ALA A 72 0.16 0.87 -5.86
C ALA A 72 -0.42 -0.50 -5.47
N ASP A 73 -1.69 -0.72 -5.77
CA ASP A 73 -2.42 -1.97 -5.48
C ASP A 73 -1.75 -3.17 -6.17
N GLY A 74 -1.39 -3.04 -7.45
CA GLY A 74 -0.72 -4.12 -8.18
C GLY A 74 0.67 -4.47 -7.64
N LEU A 75 1.41 -3.50 -7.11
CA LEU A 75 2.71 -3.74 -6.46
C LEU A 75 2.56 -4.36 -5.07
N ASP A 76 1.51 -4.00 -4.33
CA ASP A 76 1.20 -4.62 -3.05
C ASP A 76 0.75 -6.07 -3.23
N GLU A 77 -0.17 -6.32 -4.17
CA GLU A 77 -0.61 -7.67 -4.54
C GLU A 77 0.56 -8.55 -5.00
N PHE A 78 1.46 -8.01 -5.82
CA PHE A 78 2.67 -8.71 -6.23
C PHE A 78 3.54 -9.08 -5.03
N THR A 79 3.69 -8.16 -4.07
CA THR A 79 4.48 -8.38 -2.85
C THR A 79 3.88 -9.48 -1.99
N VAL A 80 2.57 -9.43 -1.74
CA VAL A 80 1.84 -10.47 -0.98
C VAL A 80 1.94 -11.83 -1.67
N SER A 81 1.67 -11.87 -2.98
CA SER A 81 1.72 -13.12 -3.76
C SER A 81 3.11 -13.75 -3.75
N THR A 82 4.16 -12.93 -3.83
CA THR A 82 5.54 -13.40 -3.82
C THR A 82 5.91 -14.02 -2.47
N VAL A 83 5.48 -13.41 -1.36
CA VAL A 83 5.71 -13.97 -0.01
C VAL A 83 4.96 -15.29 0.16
N GLN A 84 3.69 -15.35 -0.24
CA GLN A 84 2.90 -16.59 -0.17
C GLN A 84 3.50 -17.72 -1.00
N LEU A 85 4.01 -17.42 -2.20
CA LEU A 85 4.69 -18.41 -3.05
C LEU A 85 5.99 -18.91 -2.41
N ASP A 86 6.76 -18.04 -1.75
CA ASP A 86 7.99 -18.44 -1.04
C ASP A 86 7.66 -19.32 0.17
N GLU A 87 6.63 -18.96 0.95
CA GLU A 87 6.16 -19.76 2.08
C GLU A 87 5.66 -21.13 1.65
N GLN A 88 4.89 -21.21 0.55
CA GLN A 88 4.41 -22.46 -0.02
C GLN A 88 5.58 -23.31 -0.53
N GLY A 89 6.54 -22.72 -1.25
CA GLY A 89 7.73 -23.44 -1.72
C GLY A 89 8.58 -23.97 -0.57
N ALA A 90 8.73 -23.19 0.50
CA ALA A 90 9.40 -23.64 1.72
C ALA A 90 8.65 -24.79 2.41
N ALA A 91 7.31 -24.76 2.43
CA ALA A 91 6.49 -25.84 2.95
C ALA A 91 6.62 -27.12 2.12
N ASP A 92 6.57 -27.03 0.80
CA ASP A 92 6.72 -28.16 -0.12
C ASP A 92 8.11 -28.80 -0.01
N LEU A 93 9.16 -27.97 0.10
CA LEU A 93 10.53 -28.44 0.35
C LEU A 93 10.62 -29.18 1.70
N ARG A 94 10.02 -28.65 2.78
CA ARG A 94 9.96 -29.35 4.07
C ARG A 94 9.23 -30.68 3.97
N ALA A 95 8.09 -30.72 3.27
CA ALA A 95 7.31 -31.94 3.09
C ALA A 95 8.07 -33.02 2.31
N SER A 96 8.98 -32.63 1.42
CA SER A 96 9.82 -33.56 0.64
C SER A 96 10.96 -34.22 1.44
N LEU A 97 11.31 -33.68 2.62
CA LEU A 97 12.37 -34.23 3.45
C LEU A 97 11.91 -35.51 4.17
N PRO A 98 12.81 -36.49 4.41
CA PRO A 98 12.50 -37.63 5.27
C PRO A 98 11.97 -37.16 6.62
N TRP A 99 10.94 -37.81 7.15
CA TRP A 99 10.19 -37.38 8.34
C TRP A 99 11.09 -37.02 9.54
N ALA A 100 12.17 -37.78 9.76
CA ALA A 100 13.15 -37.54 10.82
C ALA A 100 13.89 -36.18 10.73
N ASN A 101 13.91 -35.58 9.54
CA ASN A 101 14.57 -34.30 9.27
C ASN A 101 13.59 -33.13 9.20
N GLN A 102 12.27 -33.37 9.21
CA GLN A 102 11.26 -32.32 9.13
C GLN A 102 11.23 -31.49 10.43
N ASP A 103 11.29 -32.15 11.59
CA ASP A 103 11.31 -31.50 12.92
C ASP A 103 12.58 -30.65 13.16
N ALA A 104 13.71 -31.08 12.61
CA ALA A 104 14.98 -30.36 12.71
C ALA A 104 14.98 -29.04 11.91
N VAL A 105 14.23 -28.98 10.81
CA VAL A 105 14.08 -27.79 9.97
C VAL A 105 13.05 -26.83 10.56
N ALA A 106 11.93 -27.33 11.10
CA ALA A 106 10.96 -26.51 11.83
C ALA A 106 11.60 -25.77 13.02
N LYS A 107 12.46 -26.45 13.79
CA LYS A 107 13.19 -25.86 14.93
C LYS A 107 14.23 -24.81 14.53
N ARG A 108 14.77 -24.85 13.30
CA ARG A 108 15.72 -23.84 12.79
C ARG A 108 15.06 -22.62 12.15
N LEU A 109 13.83 -22.75 11.65
CA LEU A 109 13.09 -21.68 10.98
C LEU A 109 12.15 -20.91 11.91
N GLY A 110 11.86 -21.44 13.11
CA GLY A 110 10.93 -20.88 14.09
C GLY A 110 11.31 -19.52 14.71
N ASP A 111 12.43 -18.91 14.34
CA ASP A 111 12.92 -17.62 14.88
C ASP A 111 13.17 -16.55 13.80
N ILE A 112 12.79 -16.80 12.54
CA ILE A 112 12.99 -15.85 11.44
C ILE A 112 11.63 -15.41 10.93
N ASN A 113 10.84 -14.73 11.77
CA ASN A 113 9.81 -13.85 11.23
C ASN A 113 10.53 -12.57 10.78
N PRO A 114 10.72 -12.32 9.47
CA PRO A 114 11.44 -11.14 8.99
C PRO A 114 10.65 -9.84 9.20
N PHE A 115 9.42 -9.94 9.71
CA PHE A 115 8.57 -8.81 10.05
C PHE A 115 8.25 -8.84 11.55
N PRO A 116 8.51 -7.75 12.29
CA PRO A 116 7.95 -7.57 13.62
C PRO A 116 6.43 -7.56 13.48
N THR A 117 5.77 -8.60 13.96
CA THR A 117 4.35 -8.50 14.30
C THR A 117 4.27 -7.62 15.54
N ASP A 118 3.65 -6.46 15.38
CA ASP A 118 3.21 -5.50 16.39
C ASP A 118 3.64 -5.80 17.82
N ASP A 119 4.51 -4.95 18.34
CA ASP A 119 4.68 -4.73 19.78
C ASP A 119 3.29 -4.55 20.39
N PRO A 120 2.79 -5.48 21.24
CA PRO A 120 1.58 -5.22 21.99
C PRO A 120 1.95 -4.09 22.95
N GLY A 121 1.52 -2.87 22.61
CA GLY A 121 1.78 -1.67 23.39
C GLY A 121 1.58 -1.90 24.90
N PRO A 122 2.26 -1.10 25.74
CA PRO A 122 2.45 -1.40 27.15
C PRO A 122 1.14 -1.79 27.84
N ALA A 123 1.18 -2.93 28.53
CA ALA A 123 0.04 -3.49 29.25
C ALA A 123 -0.61 -2.42 30.15
N PRO A 124 -1.95 -2.37 30.22
CA PRO A 124 -2.64 -1.42 31.09
C PRO A 124 -2.21 -1.65 32.55
N PRO A 125 -2.00 -0.57 33.34
CA PRO A 125 -1.57 -0.71 34.71
C PRO A 125 -2.65 -1.42 35.55
N THR A 126 -2.22 -2.44 36.28
CA THR A 126 -3.06 -3.12 37.26
C THR A 126 -3.27 -2.19 38.46
N TYR A 127 -4.52 -1.80 38.71
CA TYR A 127 -4.87 -1.11 39.94
C TYR A 127 -4.89 -2.12 41.09
N PRO A 128 -4.28 -1.81 42.25
CA PRO A 128 -4.46 -2.63 43.44
C PRO A 128 -5.91 -2.46 43.92
N ASP A 129 -6.58 -3.58 44.20
CA ASP A 129 -7.82 -3.58 44.99
C ASP A 129 -7.51 -2.98 46.37
N VAL A 130 -8.27 -1.96 46.74
CA VAL A 130 -8.22 -1.27 48.04
C VAL A 130 -9.66 -1.30 48.59
N PRO A 131 -9.83 -1.60 49.88
CA PRO A 131 -10.14 -2.92 50.46
C PRO A 131 -11.62 -3.32 50.45
#